data_AF-A0A3M1C1P4-F1
#
_entry.id   AF-A0A3M1C1P4-F1
#
_cell.length_a   1.000
_cell.length_b   1.000
_cell.length_c   1.000
_cell.angle_alpha   90.00
_cell.angle_beta   90.00
_cell.angle_gamma   90.00
#
_symmetry.space_group_name_H-M   'P 1'
#
loop_
_entity.id
_entity.type
_entity.pdbx_description
1 polymer ?
#
loop_
_entity_poly.entity_id
_entity_poly.type
_entity_poly.pdbx_seq_one_letter_code
_entity_poly.pdbx_strand_id
1 'polypeptide(L)'
;MKSMKKIILSFIMSTHFLFSQTKGFIIEIKNQKDTAYLSDVMVYSAHTKQTTYSDSSGFFVLTNIPVNDTLDFIAMGYVRQKFI
;
A
#
# COMPACT_ATOMS: atom_id res chain seq x y z
N MET A 1 -8.19 -21.53 14.96
CA MET A 1 -8.82 -20.51 14.09
C MET A 1 -7.82 -19.36 13.92
N LYS A 2 -7.22 -19.18 12.74
CA LYS A 2 -6.18 -18.16 12.52
C LYS A 2 -6.88 -16.78 12.55
N SER A 3 -6.67 -16.01 13.61
CA SER A 3 -7.27 -14.68 13.76
C SER A 3 -6.80 -13.79 12.61
N MET A 4 -7.70 -13.37 11.72
CA MET A 4 -7.41 -12.40 10.67
C MET A 4 -7.07 -11.07 11.33
N LYS A 5 -5.88 -10.55 11.07
CA LYS A 5 -5.40 -9.28 11.65
C LYS A 5 -5.83 -8.07 10.83
N LYS A 6 -5.69 -6.92 11.50
CA LYS A 6 -6.38 -5.64 11.37
C LYS A 6 -6.16 -4.91 10.04
N ILE A 7 -6.94 -3.85 9.88
CA ILE A 7 -7.00 -2.91 8.76
C ILE A 7 -5.61 -2.37 8.42
N ILE A 8 -5.23 -2.48 7.16
CA ILE A 8 -4.14 -1.74 6.54
C ILE A 8 -4.61 -0.29 6.38
N LEU A 9 -3.80 0.69 6.77
CA LEU A 9 -4.00 2.08 6.37
C LEU A 9 -2.83 2.46 5.45
N SER A 10 -3.14 2.90 4.23
CA SER A 10 -2.16 3.40 3.27
C SER A 10 -2.41 4.88 3.02
N PHE A 11 -1.40 5.73 3.26
CA PHE A 11 -1.44 7.13 2.86
C PHE A 11 -0.75 7.27 1.50
N ILE A 12 -1.44 7.87 0.53
CA ILE A 12 -0.95 8.00 -0.85
C ILE A 12 -0.72 9.49 -1.13
N MET A 13 0.51 9.85 -1.49
CA MET A 13 0.81 11.14 -2.12
C MET A 13 1.19 10.93 -3.57
N SER A 14 0.47 11.61 -4.46
CA SER A 14 0.77 11.67 -5.88
C SER A 14 1.42 13.02 -6.20
N THR A 15 2.63 13.01 -6.77
CA THR A 15 3.25 14.22 -7.32
C THR A 15 3.23 14.16 -8.85
N HIS A 16 2.66 15.19 -9.47
CA HIS A 16 2.57 15.32 -10.93
C HIS A 16 3.67 16.25 -11.44
N PHE A 17 4.88 15.71 -11.61
CA PHE A 17 5.98 16.43 -12.28
C PHE A 17 6.61 15.51 -13.33
N LEU A 18 6.18 15.66 -14.58
CA LEU A 18 6.60 14.96 -15.81
C LEU A 18 6.48 13.41 -15.82
N PHE A 19 6.52 12.76 -14.66
CA PHE A 19 6.25 11.34 -14.43
C PHE A 19 5.33 11.24 -13.21
N SER A 20 4.13 10.65 -13.37
CA SER A 20 3.21 10.49 -12.24
C SER A 20 3.81 9.50 -11.26
N GLN A 21 4.20 9.94 -10.06
CA GLN A 21 4.75 9.05 -9.04
C GLN A 21 3.75 8.90 -7.91
N THR A 22 3.42 7.65 -7.58
CA THR A 22 2.56 7.30 -6.46
C THR A 22 3.42 6.70 -5.37
N LYS A 23 3.48 7.40 -4.23
CA LYS A 23 4.26 6.99 -3.05
C LYS A 23 3.34 6.87 -1.86
N GLY A 24 3.68 5.94 -0.98
CA GLY A 24 2.98 5.80 0.28
C GLY A 24 3.74 4.94 1.27
N PHE A 25 3.16 4.80 2.45
CA PHE A 25 3.61 3.85 3.46
C PHE A 25 2.42 3.06 4.00
N ILE A 26 2.72 1.86 4.51
CA ILE A 26 1.73 0.86 4.89
C ILE A 26 1.94 0.54 6.37
N ILE A 27 0.88 0.71 7.16
CA ILE A 27 0.89 0.43 8.61
C ILE A 27 -0.24 -0.50 9.03
N GLU A 28 0.02 -1.31 10.05
CA GLU A 28 -0.97 -1.96 10.89
C GLU A 28 -1.29 -1.04 12.07
N ILE A 29 -2.57 -0.73 12.27
CA ILE A 29 -3.04 -0.09 13.50
C ILE A 29 -3.36 -1.20 14.51
N LYS A 30 -2.44 -1.43 15.46
CA LYS A 30 -2.62 -2.44 16.51
C LYS A 30 -3.59 -1.94 17.59
N ASN A 31 -3.50 -0.69 17.97
CA ASN A 31 -4.46 -0.01 18.85
C ASN A 31 -4.41 1.51 18.56
N GLN A 32 -5.30 2.32 19.16
CA GLN A 32 -5.37 3.77 18.92
C GLN A 32 -4.05 4.55 19.11
N LYS A 33 -3.06 3.97 19.80
CA LYS A 33 -1.74 4.58 20.07
C LYS A 33 -0.55 3.74 19.56
N ASP A 34 -0.81 2.58 18.95
CA ASP A 34 0.26 1.66 18.52
C ASP A 34 0.08 1.29 17.05
N THR A 35 1.11 1.60 16.27
CA THR A 35 1.18 1.38 14.82
C THR A 35 2.46 0.67 14.48
N ALA A 36 2.40 -0.29 13.56
CA ALA A 36 3.58 -0.98 13.05
C ALA A 36 3.66 -0.83 11.53
N TYR A 37 4.83 -0.45 11.02
CA TYR A 37 5.09 -0.47 9.58
C TYR A 37 5.11 -1.91 9.07
N LEU A 38 4.52 -2.12 7.89
CA LEU A 38 4.42 -3.44 7.27
C LEU A 38 5.37 -3.54 6.08
N SER A 39 6.35 -4.42 6.18
CA SER A 39 7.20 -4.82 5.06
C SER A 39 6.55 -5.90 4.20
N ASP A 40 7.07 -6.08 2.99
CA ASP A 40 6.72 -7.16 2.07
C ASP A 40 5.23 -7.20 1.69
N VAL A 41 4.55 -6.06 1.79
CA VAL A 41 3.18 -5.90 1.30
C VAL A 41 3.24 -5.66 -0.19
N MET A 42 2.59 -6.54 -0.95
CA MET A 42 2.49 -6.38 -2.39
C MET A 42 1.50 -5.25 -2.70
N VAL A 43 1.95 -4.28 -3.49
CA VAL A 43 1.12 -3.19 -4.03
C VAL A 43 1.02 -3.38 -5.54
N TYR A 44 -0.19 -3.60 -6.01
CA TYR A 44 -0.47 -3.89 -7.41
C TYR A 44 -1.34 -2.81 -8.03
N SER A 45 -0.92 -2.28 -9.17
CA SER A 45 -1.68 -1.33 -9.97
C SER A 45 -2.57 -2.08 -10.97
N ALA A 46 -3.89 -1.88 -10.88
CA ALA A 46 -4.84 -2.56 -11.74
C ALA A 46 -4.73 -2.13 -13.21
N HIS A 47 -4.46 -0.86 -13.47
CA HIS A 47 -4.36 -0.31 -14.82
C HIS A 47 -3.01 -0.65 -15.47
N THR A 48 -1.90 -0.30 -14.82
CA THR A 48 -0.56 -0.47 -15.41
C THR A 48 0.01 -1.87 -15.23
N LYS A 49 -0.63 -2.71 -14.42
CA LYS A 49 -0.17 -4.07 -14.07
C LYS A 49 1.18 -4.10 -13.36
N GLN A 50 1.65 -2.95 -12.88
CA GLN A 50 2.88 -2.85 -12.10
C GLN A 50 2.69 -3.42 -10.71
N THR A 51 3.77 -4.00 -10.19
CA THR A 51 3.85 -4.53 -8.82
C THR A 51 5.06 -3.93 -8.15
N THR A 52 4.89 -3.53 -6.89
CA THR A 52 5.99 -3.19 -5.99
C THR A 52 5.74 -3.82 -4.62
N TYR A 53 6.74 -3.77 -3.75
CA TYR A 53 6.64 -4.27 -2.38
C TYR A 53 7.06 -3.17 -1.41
N SER A 54 6.42 -3.12 -0.25
CA SER A 54 6.87 -2.21 0.81
C SER A 54 8.20 -2.66 1.42
N ASP A 55 9.07 -1.70 1.72
CA ASP A 55 10.34 -1.94 2.40
C ASP A 55 10.18 -2.18 3.91
N SER A 56 11.30 -2.36 4.63
CA SER A 56 11.32 -2.55 6.09
C SER A 56 10.73 -1.38 6.88
N SER A 57 10.63 -0.21 6.27
CA SER A 57 10.01 0.99 6.83
C SER A 57 8.57 1.18 6.34
N GLY A 58 8.02 0.19 5.65
CA GLY A 58 6.66 0.18 5.13
C GLY A 58 6.44 1.04 3.90
N PHE A 59 7.48 1.63 3.30
CA PHE A 59 7.34 2.53 2.15
C PHE A 59 7.30 1.78 0.83
N PHE A 60 6.50 2.29 -0.11
CA PHE A 60 6.46 1.80 -1.48
C PHE A 60 6.46 2.97 -2.47
N VAL A 61 6.92 2.67 -3.69
CA VAL A 61 6.92 3.61 -4.81
C VAL A 61 6.45 2.89 -6.06
N LEU A 62 5.49 3.51 -6.76
CA LEU A 62 5.12 3.18 -8.13
C LEU A 62 5.31 4.40 -9.02
N THR A 63 5.71 4.19 -10.26
CA THR A 63 5.94 5.25 -11.25
C THR A 63 4.99 5.09 -12.42
N ASN A 64 4.63 6.21 -13.03
CA ASN A 64 3.69 6.31 -14.15
C ASN A 64 2.31 5.70 -13.85
N ILE A 65 1.82 5.87 -12.61
CA ILE A 65 0.49 5.44 -12.22
C ILE A 65 -0.54 6.53 -12.52
N PRO A 66 -1.63 6.23 -13.26
CA PRO A 66 -2.72 7.17 -13.48
C PRO A 66 -3.39 7.60 -12.17
N VAL A 67 -3.93 8.82 -12.13
CA VAL A 67 -4.54 9.42 -10.93
C VAL A 67 -5.74 8.64 -10.39
N ASN A 68 -6.43 7.89 -11.24
CA ASN A 68 -7.63 7.11 -10.88
C ASN A 68 -7.38 5.60 -10.96
N ASP A 69 -6.12 5.19 -10.87
CA ASP A 69 -5.79 3.76 -10.87
C ASP A 69 -6.18 3.12 -9.53
N THR A 70 -6.67 1.89 -9.60
CA THR A 70 -6.94 1.11 -8.40
C THR A 70 -5.67 0.42 -7.94
N LEU A 71 -5.21 0.74 -6.73
CA LEU A 71 -4.13 0.05 -6.07
C LEU A 71 -4.66 -1.05 -5.15
N ASP A 72 -4.08 -2.24 -5.27
CA ASP A 72 -4.44 -3.43 -4.52
C ASP A 72 -3.31 -3.84 -3.58
N PHE A 73 -3.62 -3.92 -2.30
CA PHE A 73 -2.67 -4.15 -1.21
C PHE A 73 -2.88 -5.55 -0.64
N ILE A 74 -1.88 -6.40 -0.77
CA ILE A 74 -1.95 -7.82 -0.42
C ILE A 74 -0.80 -8.17 0.52
N ALA A 75 -1.14 -8.60 1.73
CA ALA A 75 -0.20 -9.06 2.74
C ALA A 75 -0.73 -10.33 3.41
N MET A 76 0.17 -11.27 3.69
CA MET A 76 -0.21 -12.53 4.33
C MET A 76 -0.74 -12.28 5.75
N GLY A 77 -1.94 -12.78 6.05
CA GLY A 77 -2.57 -12.62 7.37
C GLY A 77 -3.37 -11.33 7.54
N TYR A 78 -3.43 -10.48 6.51
CA TYR A 78 -4.23 -9.26 6.47
C TYR A 78 -5.38 -9.39 5.46
N VAL A 79 -6.42 -8.59 5.67
CA VAL A 79 -7.49 -8.43 4.69
C VAL A 79 -6.94 -7.63 3.50
N ARG A 80 -7.11 -8.16 2.29
CA ARG A 80 -6.77 -7.47 1.04
C ARG A 80 -7.56 -6.17 0.91
N GLN A 81 -6.89 -5.08 0.55
CA GLN A 81 -7.52 -3.76 0.42
C GLN A 81 -7.31 -3.16 -0.96
N LYS A 82 -8.26 -2.31 -1.38
CA LYS A 82 -8.21 -1.61 -2.66
C LYS A 82 -8.50 -0.12 -2.45
N PHE A 83 -7.68 0.72 -3.06
CA PHE A 83 -7.81 2.18 -3.03
C PHE A 83 -7.86 2.72 -4.46
N ILE A 84 -8.63 3.78 -4.67
CA ILE A 84 -8.72 4.53 -5.94
C ILE A 84 -8.12 5.92 -5.67
#